data_AF-A0A7X8LK60-F1
#
_entry.id   AF-A0A7X8LK60-F1
#
_cell.length_a   1.000
_cell.length_b   1.000
_cell.length_c   1.000
_cell.angle_alpha   90.00
_cell.angle_beta   90.00
_cell.angle_gamma   90.00
#
_symmetry.space_group_name_H-M   'P 1'
#
loop_
_entity.id
_entity.type
_entity.pdbx_description
1 polymer ?
#
loop_
_entity_poly.entity_id
_entity_poly.type
_entity_poly.pdbx_seq_one_letter_code
_entity_poly.pdbx_strand_id
1 'polypeptide(L)'
;MSYTRVTEEERKLIYRWKQEGKRRSKIAQLLGRNKSTISRELERNKGERGYRPQQAHMKALVRTLRPGPRRFTEAVRLDVEEKLGMGWTPEMICGRLPGSAYALDKWDMLLSDGRRIWGYANDDSHAGAVESGLGWNVAYAYERSVDSVVEALRNGRFYASTGVSIKAIEVDGVRIRVEADNADRLVAVREDGKRFAVVDENWIEIEVPEDAGYVRFECYGRGEQIAWTQPFFVEKEAGE
;
A
#
# COMPACT_ATOMS: atom_id res chain seq x y z
N MET A 1 -4.93 -18.92 5.69
CA MET A 1 -4.79 -19.70 4.44
C MET A 1 -4.61 -18.74 3.27
N SER A 2 -3.43 -18.74 2.65
CA SER A 2 -3.13 -17.95 1.45
C SER A 2 -4.00 -18.43 0.28
N TYR A 3 -4.72 -17.52 -0.37
CA TYR A 3 -5.52 -17.85 -1.55
C TYR A 3 -4.62 -17.92 -2.80
N THR A 4 -4.05 -19.09 -3.07
CA THR A 4 -3.23 -19.30 -4.27
C THR A 4 -4.13 -19.51 -5.49
N ARG A 5 -4.01 -18.67 -6.52
CA ARG A 5 -4.75 -18.83 -7.79
C ARG A 5 -4.25 -20.06 -8.56
N VAL A 6 -5.14 -20.65 -9.39
CA VAL A 6 -4.74 -21.71 -10.33
C VAL A 6 -3.90 -21.09 -11.45
N THR A 7 -2.70 -21.62 -11.71
CA THR A 7 -1.75 -21.12 -12.71
C THR A 7 -2.12 -21.59 -14.12
N GLU A 8 -1.44 -21.09 -15.15
CA GLU A 8 -1.66 -21.57 -16.52
C GLU A 8 -1.29 -23.05 -16.68
N GLU A 9 -0.14 -23.46 -16.12
CA GLU A 9 0.34 -24.85 -16.16
C GLU A 9 -0.61 -25.82 -15.45
N GLU A 10 -1.14 -25.43 -14.29
CA GLU A 10 -2.15 -26.23 -13.59
C GLU A 10 -3.42 -26.40 -14.44
N ARG A 11 -3.83 -25.41 -15.25
CA ARG A 11 -4.98 -25.55 -16.16
C ARG A 11 -4.70 -26.54 -17.30
N LYS A 12 -3.47 -26.57 -17.83
CA LYS A 12 -3.04 -27.57 -18.82
C LYS A 12 -3.11 -28.98 -18.23
N LEU A 13 -2.66 -29.16 -16.99
CA LEU A 13 -2.74 -30.44 -16.27
C LEU A 13 -4.18 -30.85 -15.97
N ILE A 14 -5.02 -29.94 -15.48
CA ILE A 14 -6.46 -30.17 -15.24
C ILE A 14 -7.13 -30.67 -16.53
N TYR A 15 -6.82 -30.06 -17.67
CA TYR A 15 -7.38 -30.48 -18.95
C TYR A 15 -6.93 -31.89 -19.35
N ARG A 16 -5.62 -32.17 -19.28
CA ARG A 16 -5.07 -33.51 -19.60
C ARG A 16 -5.73 -34.60 -18.74
N TRP A 17 -5.78 -34.42 -17.43
CA TRP A 17 -6.37 -35.42 -16.53
C TRP A 17 -7.89 -35.55 -16.67
N LYS A 18 -8.57 -34.51 -17.15
CA LYS A 18 -10.00 -34.61 -17.49
C LYS A 18 -10.21 -35.45 -18.75
N GLN A 19 -9.30 -35.39 -19.73
CA GLN A 19 -9.33 -36.28 -20.91
C GLN A 19 -9.03 -37.73 -20.51
N GLU A 20 -8.16 -37.95 -19.53
CA GLU A 20 -7.90 -39.27 -18.92
C GLU A 20 -9.05 -39.77 -18.01
N GLY A 21 -10.18 -39.06 -17.90
CA GLY A 21 -11.33 -39.47 -17.11
C GLY A 21 -11.16 -39.35 -15.59
N LYS A 22 -10.13 -38.65 -15.09
CA LYS A 22 -9.93 -38.51 -13.64
C LYS A 22 -11.04 -37.67 -13.00
N ARG A 23 -11.50 -38.12 -11.83
CA ARG A 23 -12.49 -37.39 -11.02
C ARG A 23 -11.87 -36.11 -10.43
N ARG A 24 -12.70 -35.09 -10.19
CA ARG A 24 -12.28 -33.79 -9.60
C ARG A 24 -11.51 -33.94 -8.28
N SER A 25 -11.88 -34.91 -7.44
CA SER A 25 -11.17 -35.20 -6.18
C SER A 25 -9.73 -35.66 -6.42
N LYS A 26 -9.51 -36.50 -7.44
CA LYS A 26 -8.16 -36.97 -7.80
C LYS A 26 -7.30 -35.85 -8.36
N ILE A 27 -7.88 -35.00 -9.22
CA ILE A 27 -7.21 -33.80 -9.75
C ILE A 27 -6.81 -32.85 -8.61
N ALA A 28 -7.69 -32.65 -7.64
CA ALA A 28 -7.41 -31.83 -6.46
C ALA A 28 -6.25 -32.40 -5.64
N GLN A 29 -6.24 -33.72 -5.40
CA GLN A 29 -5.13 -34.41 -4.72
C GLN A 29 -3.80 -34.26 -5.48
N LEU A 30 -3.81 -34.44 -6.81
CA LEU A 30 -2.61 -34.35 -7.65
C LEU A 30 -2.00 -32.93 -7.67
N LEU A 31 -2.83 -31.90 -7.51
CA LEU A 31 -2.37 -30.50 -7.46
C LEU A 31 -2.09 -30.01 -6.03
N GLY A 32 -2.32 -30.83 -5.00
CA GLY A 32 -2.24 -30.36 -3.61
C GLY A 32 -3.27 -29.26 -3.29
N ARG A 33 -4.43 -29.28 -3.95
CA ARG A 33 -5.47 -28.26 -3.80
C ARG A 33 -6.78 -28.82 -3.25
N ASN A 34 -7.59 -27.93 -2.69
CA ASN A 34 -8.95 -28.27 -2.26
C ASN A 34 -9.85 -28.63 -3.44
N LYS A 35 -10.70 -29.65 -3.27
CA LYS A 35 -11.72 -30.07 -4.27
C LYS A 35 -12.62 -28.90 -4.69
N SER A 36 -12.94 -28.00 -3.76
CA SER A 36 -13.73 -26.79 -4.03
C SER A 36 -13.04 -25.82 -4.98
N THR A 37 -11.69 -25.75 -4.97
CA THR A 37 -10.91 -24.93 -5.90
C THR A 37 -11.03 -25.46 -7.33
N ILE A 38 -10.87 -26.77 -7.51
CA ILE A 38 -11.02 -27.41 -8.83
C ILE A 38 -12.44 -27.31 -9.34
N SER A 39 -13.45 -27.47 -8.47
CA SER A 39 -14.85 -27.29 -8.87
C SER A 39 -15.13 -25.88 -9.36
N ARG A 40 -14.72 -24.86 -8.60
CA ARG A 40 -14.92 -23.45 -8.96
C ARG A 40 -14.15 -23.07 -10.23
N GLU A 41 -12.92 -23.56 -10.40
CA GLU A 41 -12.12 -23.34 -11.62
C GLU A 41 -12.84 -23.90 -12.86
N LEU A 42 -13.27 -25.16 -12.81
CA LEU A 42 -13.97 -25.81 -13.92
C LEU A 42 -15.32 -25.15 -14.25
N GLU A 43 -16.03 -24.65 -13.23
CA GLU A 43 -17.33 -24.02 -13.40
C GLU A 43 -17.23 -22.59 -13.95
N ARG A 44 -16.32 -21.77 -13.40
CA ARG A 44 -16.19 -20.35 -13.76
C ARG A 44 -15.46 -20.13 -15.08
N ASN A 45 -14.55 -21.04 -15.45
CA ASN A 45 -13.64 -20.85 -16.57
C ASN A 45 -13.91 -21.79 -17.76
N LYS A 46 -14.99 -22.58 -17.75
CA LYS A 46 -15.47 -23.31 -18.94
C LYS A 46 -16.08 -22.38 -19.98
N GLY A 47 -16.01 -22.77 -21.25
CA GLY A 47 -16.77 -22.18 -22.36
C GLY A 47 -17.97 -23.05 -22.70
N GLU A 48 -18.70 -22.67 -23.75
CA GLU A 48 -19.85 -23.44 -24.24
C GLU A 48 -19.43 -24.84 -24.71
N ARG A 49 -18.25 -24.95 -25.32
CA ARG A 49 -17.64 -26.23 -25.74
C ARG A 49 -16.82 -26.90 -24.63
N GLY A 50 -17.04 -26.53 -23.37
CA GLY A 50 -16.37 -27.10 -22.20
C GLY A 50 -15.07 -26.39 -21.79
N TYR A 51 -14.23 -27.10 -21.03
CA TYR A 51 -13.01 -26.54 -20.42
C TYR A 51 -11.82 -26.65 -21.37
N ARG A 52 -11.20 -25.52 -21.73
CA ARG A 52 -9.97 -25.43 -22.54
C ARG A 52 -8.94 -24.55 -21.82
N PRO A 53 -7.67 -24.96 -21.64
CA PRO A 53 -6.70 -24.27 -20.80
C PRO A 53 -6.50 -22.79 -21.12
N GLN A 54 -6.23 -22.45 -22.38
CA GLN A 54 -5.96 -21.08 -22.81
C GLN A 54 -7.19 -20.16 -22.59
N GLN A 55 -8.37 -20.66 -22.96
CA GLN A 55 -9.62 -19.95 -22.73
C GLN A 55 -9.91 -19.77 -21.23
N ALA A 56 -9.66 -20.80 -20.43
CA ALA A 56 -9.86 -20.77 -18.98
C ALA A 56 -8.90 -19.77 -18.31
N HIS A 57 -7.66 -19.71 -18.78
CA HIS A 57 -6.67 -18.74 -18.33
C HIS A 57 -7.10 -17.30 -18.67
N MET A 58 -7.50 -17.05 -19.93
CA MET A 58 -7.99 -15.74 -20.35
C MET A 58 -9.22 -15.30 -19.55
N LYS A 59 -10.19 -16.21 -19.34
CA LYS A 59 -11.37 -15.96 -18.51
C LYS A 59 -11.04 -15.67 -17.04
N ALA A 60 -9.97 -16.27 -16.52
CA ALA A 60 -9.47 -15.97 -15.19
C ALA A 60 -8.84 -14.57 -15.16
N LEU A 61 -7.96 -14.24 -16.12
CA LEU A 61 -7.32 -12.92 -16.23
C LEU A 61 -8.36 -11.79 -16.34
N VAL A 62 -9.35 -11.92 -17.22
CA VAL A 62 -10.43 -10.92 -17.37
C VAL A 62 -11.19 -10.71 -16.06
N ARG A 63 -11.40 -11.75 -15.25
CA ARG A 63 -12.05 -11.63 -13.93
C ARG A 63 -11.15 -11.05 -12.84
N THR A 64 -9.83 -11.04 -13.04
CA THR A 64 -8.91 -10.35 -12.13
C THR A 64 -8.86 -8.85 -12.37
N LEU A 65 -9.30 -8.41 -13.55
CA LEU A 65 -9.60 -7.01 -13.80
C LEU A 65 -10.77 -6.62 -12.88
N ARG A 66 -10.56 -5.61 -12.03
CA ARG A 66 -11.61 -5.09 -11.14
C ARG A 66 -12.74 -4.55 -12.02
N PRO A 67 -13.96 -5.09 -11.96
CA PRO A 67 -15.06 -4.56 -12.75
C PRO A 67 -15.52 -3.23 -12.14
N GLY A 68 -15.66 -2.21 -12.98
CA GLY A 68 -16.07 -0.88 -12.61
C GLY A 68 -15.33 0.15 -13.46
N PRO A 69 -16.03 1.12 -14.07
CA PRO A 69 -15.35 2.25 -14.67
C PRO A 69 -14.54 2.97 -13.58
N ARG A 70 -13.24 3.17 -13.77
CA ARG A 70 -12.57 4.30 -13.13
C ARG A 70 -13.09 5.55 -13.84
N ARG A 71 -14.31 5.97 -13.50
CA ARG A 71 -14.90 7.19 -14.04
C ARG A 71 -14.53 8.31 -13.09
N PHE A 72 -13.99 9.39 -13.66
CA PHE A 72 -14.08 10.69 -13.02
C PHE A 72 -15.53 10.88 -12.54
N THR A 73 -15.71 11.48 -11.36
CA THR A 73 -17.04 11.96 -11.00
C THR A 73 -17.51 12.92 -12.09
N GLU A 74 -18.82 13.07 -12.27
CA GLU A 74 -19.34 13.97 -13.30
C GLU A 74 -18.79 15.40 -13.12
N ALA A 75 -18.60 15.83 -11.87
CA ALA A 75 -17.94 17.09 -11.53
C ALA A 75 -16.50 17.16 -12.07
N VAL A 76 -15.67 16.13 -11.85
CA VAL A 76 -14.29 16.11 -12.35
C VAL A 76 -14.26 16.02 -13.87
N ARG A 77 -15.19 15.29 -14.49
CA ARG A 77 -15.28 15.18 -15.95
C ARG A 77 -15.57 16.53 -16.60
N LEU A 78 -16.60 17.24 -16.12
CA LEU A 78 -17.01 18.54 -16.65
C LEU A 78 -15.88 19.58 -16.52
N ASP A 79 -15.22 19.59 -15.37
CA ASP A 79 -14.10 20.49 -15.09
C ASP A 79 -12.87 20.17 -15.95
N VAL A 80 -12.56 18.90 -16.22
CA VAL A 80 -11.50 18.52 -17.19
C VAL A 80 -11.85 18.95 -18.61
N GLU A 81 -13.08 18.71 -19.06
CA GLU A 81 -13.56 19.08 -20.40
C GLU A 81 -13.53 20.60 -20.62
N GLU A 82 -13.97 21.38 -19.63
CA GLU A 82 -13.92 22.84 -19.66
C GLU A 82 -12.49 23.35 -19.85
N LYS A 83 -11.52 22.85 -19.06
CA LYS A 83 -10.13 23.33 -19.13
C LYS A 83 -9.40 22.88 -20.39
N LEU A 84 -9.69 21.68 -20.90
CA LEU A 84 -9.21 21.27 -22.23
C LEU A 84 -9.73 22.22 -23.32
N GLY A 85 -11.01 22.63 -23.24
CA GLY A 85 -11.59 23.63 -24.14
C GLY A 85 -10.93 25.02 -24.05
N MET A 86 -10.35 25.36 -22.90
CA MET A 86 -9.57 26.58 -22.68
C MET A 86 -8.09 26.47 -23.12
N GLY A 87 -7.68 25.33 -23.68
CA GLY A 87 -6.31 25.10 -24.17
C GLY A 87 -5.29 24.68 -23.11
N TRP A 88 -5.75 24.25 -21.93
CA TRP A 88 -4.84 23.74 -20.89
C TRP A 88 -4.34 22.35 -21.26
N THR A 89 -3.06 22.05 -20.96
CA THR A 89 -2.54 20.69 -21.13
C THR A 89 -3.05 19.76 -20.01
N PRO A 90 -3.11 18.44 -20.24
CA PRO A 90 -3.43 17.48 -19.18
C PRO A 90 -2.58 17.65 -17.92
N GLU A 91 -1.30 18.00 -18.06
CA GLU A 91 -0.39 18.25 -16.94
C GLU A 91 -0.82 19.46 -16.10
N MET A 92 -1.23 20.57 -16.75
CA MET A 92 -1.75 21.75 -16.04
C MET A 92 -3.06 21.46 -15.32
N ILE A 93 -3.92 20.64 -15.94
CA ILE A 93 -5.20 20.21 -15.37
C ILE A 93 -4.98 19.27 -14.18
N CYS A 94 -4.02 18.35 -14.25
CA CYS A 94 -3.67 17.50 -13.11
C CYS A 94 -2.99 18.30 -11.99
N GLY A 95 -2.09 19.23 -12.33
CA GLY A 95 -1.33 20.04 -11.36
C GLY A 95 -2.19 21.01 -10.54
N ARG A 96 -3.38 21.40 -11.04
CA ARG A 96 -4.36 22.19 -10.26
C ARG A 96 -5.24 21.36 -9.34
N LEU A 97 -5.32 20.04 -9.55
CA LEU A 97 -6.18 19.19 -8.72
C LEU A 97 -5.52 18.97 -7.35
N PRO A 98 -6.31 18.95 -6.26
CA PRO A 98 -5.77 18.68 -4.93
C PRO A 98 -5.17 17.26 -4.86
N GLY A 99 -3.85 17.21 -4.73
CA GLY A 99 -3.11 15.98 -4.59
C GLY A 99 -1.62 16.25 -4.61
N SER A 100 -0.94 15.92 -3.53
CA SER A 100 0.50 15.84 -3.49
C SER A 100 0.95 14.44 -3.91
N ALA A 101 2.11 14.32 -4.56
CA ALA A 101 2.78 13.02 -4.78
C ALA A 101 3.03 12.28 -3.45
N TYR A 102 3.13 13.02 -2.34
CA TYR A 102 3.27 12.45 -1.00
C TYR A 102 1.94 12.01 -0.37
N ALA A 103 0.81 12.55 -0.84
CA ALA A 103 -0.54 12.29 -0.32
C ALA A 103 -0.69 12.43 1.21
N LEU A 104 0.16 13.23 1.87
CA LEU A 104 0.17 13.40 3.34
C LEU A 104 -1.15 13.97 3.85
N ASP A 105 -1.71 14.94 3.12
CA ASP A 105 -3.02 15.55 3.40
C ASP A 105 -4.13 14.50 3.48
N LYS A 106 -4.15 13.56 2.51
CA LYS A 106 -5.14 12.48 2.47
C LYS A 106 -4.87 11.44 3.54
N TRP A 107 -3.60 11.15 3.81
CA TRP A 107 -3.23 10.22 4.87
C TRP A 107 -3.68 10.75 6.23
N ASP A 108 -3.32 11.98 6.56
CA ASP A 108 -3.68 12.65 7.80
C ASP A 108 -5.19 12.79 7.98
N MET A 109 -5.94 13.13 6.91
CA MET A 109 -7.41 13.15 6.94
C MET A 109 -7.99 11.77 7.34
N LEU A 110 -7.45 10.68 6.78
CA LEU A 110 -7.92 9.33 7.10
C LEU A 110 -7.53 8.91 8.52
N LEU A 111 -6.34 9.29 8.99
CA LEU A 111 -5.90 9.04 10.36
C LEU A 111 -6.78 9.78 11.37
N SER A 112 -7.14 11.03 11.08
CA SER A 112 -8.01 11.88 11.92
C SER A 112 -9.46 11.38 11.94
N ASP A 113 -9.93 10.72 10.87
CA ASP A 113 -11.19 9.95 10.82
C ASP A 113 -11.11 8.62 11.60
N GLY A 114 -10.03 8.39 12.37
CA GLY A 114 -9.83 7.21 13.22
C GLY A 114 -9.42 5.95 12.45
N ARG A 115 -9.04 6.05 11.17
CA ARG A 115 -8.61 4.87 10.41
C ARG A 115 -7.18 4.50 10.77
N ARG A 116 -6.96 3.24 11.12
CA ARG A 116 -5.62 2.70 11.39
C ARG A 116 -4.98 2.20 10.11
N ILE A 117 -4.29 3.08 9.38
CA ILE A 117 -3.64 2.78 8.11
C ILE A 117 -2.17 3.19 8.09
N TRP A 118 -1.32 2.34 7.52
CA TRP A 118 0.10 2.60 7.33
C TRP A 118 0.36 3.37 6.03
N GLY A 119 1.35 4.26 6.06
CA GLY A 119 1.86 4.98 4.89
C GLY A 119 2.99 4.19 4.23
N TYR A 120 3.00 4.14 2.90
CA TYR A 120 4.04 3.46 2.13
C TYR A 120 4.62 4.41 1.09
N ALA A 121 5.94 4.38 0.93
CA ALA A 121 6.62 4.96 -0.22
C ALA A 121 6.73 3.91 -1.33
N ASN A 122 6.27 4.24 -2.53
CA ASN A 122 6.35 3.39 -3.70
C ASN A 122 6.59 4.26 -4.93
N ASP A 123 7.45 3.78 -5.82
CA ASP A 123 7.64 4.39 -7.12
C ASP A 123 6.53 3.91 -8.09
N ASP A 124 5.96 4.84 -8.85
CA ASP A 124 5.07 4.51 -9.97
C ASP A 124 5.89 4.46 -11.27
N SER A 125 6.74 3.43 -11.38
CA SER A 125 7.72 3.34 -12.46
C SER A 125 7.05 2.94 -13.80
N HIS A 126 6.94 3.88 -14.73
CA HIS A 126 6.48 3.69 -16.11
C HIS A 126 7.64 3.71 -17.14
N ALA A 127 8.77 4.34 -16.81
CA ALA A 127 9.92 4.56 -17.69
C ALA A 127 11.24 3.93 -17.20
N GLY A 128 11.18 2.88 -16.36
CA GLY A 128 12.35 2.09 -15.97
C GLY A 128 13.24 2.75 -14.91
N ALA A 129 14.57 2.63 -15.06
CA ALA A 129 15.54 2.89 -14.00
C ALA A 129 15.59 4.35 -13.49
N VAL A 130 15.14 5.33 -14.29
CA VAL A 130 15.11 6.75 -13.91
C VAL A 130 13.99 7.04 -12.89
N GLU A 131 12.94 6.21 -12.88
CA GLU A 131 11.77 6.34 -12.00
C GLU A 131 11.78 5.26 -10.91
N SER A 132 12.96 4.71 -10.59
CA SER A 132 13.13 3.67 -9.57
C SER A 132 14.10 4.14 -8.48
N GLY A 133 13.80 3.80 -7.23
CA GLY A 133 14.59 4.19 -6.06
C GLY A 133 14.36 5.63 -5.61
N LEU A 134 13.21 6.24 -5.95
CA LEU A 134 12.88 7.60 -5.48
C LEU A 134 12.32 7.58 -4.05
N GLY A 135 11.57 6.52 -3.71
CA GLY A 135 11.13 6.26 -2.34
C GLY A 135 11.18 4.78 -1.96
N TRP A 136 11.44 4.50 -0.69
CA TRP A 136 11.48 3.15 -0.15
C TRP A 136 10.95 3.07 1.28
N ASN A 137 10.71 1.84 1.74
CA ASN A 137 10.29 1.56 3.11
C ASN A 137 11.44 0.84 3.82
N VAL A 138 11.83 1.36 4.99
CA VAL A 138 12.87 0.77 5.84
C VAL A 138 12.19 0.03 6.98
N ALA A 139 12.22 -1.30 6.92
CA ALA A 139 11.57 -2.16 7.90
C ALA A 139 12.52 -2.56 9.04
N TYR A 140 12.07 -2.39 10.28
CA TYR A 140 12.77 -2.86 11.47
C TYR A 140 12.43 -4.33 11.70
N ALA A 141 13.25 -5.22 11.12
CA ALA A 141 13.13 -6.66 11.24
C ALA A 141 14.16 -7.20 12.25
N TYR A 142 13.74 -8.11 13.12
CA TYR A 142 14.62 -8.77 14.10
C TYR A 142 15.56 -9.78 13.44
N GLU A 143 15.13 -10.36 12.32
CA GLU A 143 15.89 -11.35 11.58
C GLU A 143 15.94 -10.99 10.10
N ARG A 144 17.00 -11.44 9.41
CA ARG A 144 17.12 -11.33 7.96
C ARG A 144 16.27 -12.40 7.26
N SER A 145 14.96 -12.36 7.48
CA SER A 145 13.99 -13.32 6.95
C SER A 145 12.77 -12.61 6.35
N VAL A 146 12.14 -13.26 5.38
CA VAL A 146 10.90 -12.74 4.75
C VAL A 146 9.80 -12.57 5.79
N ASP A 147 9.66 -13.52 6.72
CA ASP A 147 8.63 -13.48 7.75
C ASP A 147 8.82 -12.30 8.71
N SER A 148 10.05 -12.01 9.13
CA SER A 148 10.33 -10.88 10.02
C SER A 148 10.06 -9.53 9.34
N VAL A 149 10.38 -9.40 8.04
CA VAL A 149 10.04 -8.20 7.25
C VAL A 149 8.53 -8.05 7.12
N VAL A 150 7.80 -9.11 6.77
CA VAL A 150 6.33 -9.06 6.64
C VAL A 150 5.66 -8.75 7.98
N GLU A 151 6.18 -9.31 9.07
CA GLU A 151 5.71 -9.01 10.42
C GLU A 151 5.93 -7.53 10.77
N ALA A 152 7.10 -6.97 10.47
CA ALA A 152 7.40 -5.56 10.70
C ALA A 152 6.42 -4.65 9.95
N LEU A 153 6.17 -4.91 8.67
CA LEU A 153 5.23 -4.13 7.84
C LEU A 153 3.78 -4.24 8.33
N ARG A 154 3.36 -5.42 8.80
CA ARG A 154 2.00 -5.61 9.36
C ARG A 154 1.78 -4.79 10.63
N ASN A 155 2.80 -4.68 11.47
CA ASN A 155 2.74 -4.03 12.77
C ASN A 155 3.20 -2.56 12.74
N GLY A 156 3.42 -1.97 11.55
CA GLY A 156 3.86 -0.58 11.44
C GLY A 156 5.31 -0.33 11.90
N ARG A 157 6.13 -1.38 12.09
CA ARG A 157 7.55 -1.26 12.48
C ARG A 157 8.43 -0.98 11.27
N PHE A 158 8.19 0.14 10.62
CA PHE A 158 8.96 0.62 9.47
C PHE A 158 8.78 2.13 9.31
N TYR A 159 9.52 2.75 8.40
CA TYR A 159 9.28 4.14 7.99
C TYR A 159 9.47 4.29 6.48
N ALA A 160 8.85 5.31 5.90
CA ALA A 160 9.00 5.67 4.49
C ALA A 160 10.12 6.71 4.32
N SER A 161 10.89 6.65 3.25
CA SER A 161 12.02 7.56 3.02
C SER A 161 12.29 7.82 1.54
N THR A 162 12.76 9.04 1.24
CA THR A 162 13.38 9.44 -0.04
C THR A 162 14.88 9.73 0.09
N GLY A 163 15.50 9.37 1.22
CA GLY A 163 16.94 9.57 1.44
C GLY A 163 17.35 9.77 2.91
N VAL A 164 16.41 10.12 3.79
CA VAL A 164 16.68 10.25 5.23
C VAL A 164 16.70 8.88 5.91
N SER A 165 17.72 8.64 6.74
CA SER A 165 17.86 7.45 7.57
C SER A 165 17.48 7.77 9.01
N ILE A 166 16.48 7.05 9.55
CA ILE A 166 16.09 7.17 10.95
C ILE A 166 16.91 6.14 11.74
N LYS A 167 17.79 6.66 12.60
CA LYS A 167 18.70 5.89 13.43
C LYS A 167 17.97 5.16 14.54
N ALA A 168 17.05 5.85 15.22
CA ALA A 168 16.29 5.29 16.33
C ALA A 168 14.90 5.91 16.44
N ILE A 169 13.95 5.08 16.86
CA ILE A 169 12.62 5.45 17.32
C ILE A 169 12.42 4.75 18.65
N GLU A 170 12.23 5.53 19.71
CA GLU A 170 12.07 5.02 21.07
C GLU A 170 10.75 5.54 21.63
N VAL A 171 10.00 4.65 22.29
CA VAL A 171 8.70 4.95 22.88
C VAL A 171 8.72 4.48 24.33
N ASP A 172 8.48 5.41 25.26
CA ASP A 172 8.37 5.15 26.70
C ASP A 172 7.08 5.79 27.24
N GLY A 173 6.04 4.97 27.39
CA GLY A 173 4.70 5.45 27.73
C GLY A 173 4.19 6.47 26.70
N VAL A 174 3.99 7.72 27.14
CA VAL A 174 3.56 8.84 26.28
C VAL A 174 4.73 9.63 25.68
N ARG A 175 5.99 9.26 25.97
CA ARG A 175 7.15 9.91 25.38
C ARG A 175 7.58 9.19 24.12
N ILE A 176 7.82 9.96 23.07
CA ILE A 176 8.36 9.46 21.80
C ILE A 176 9.59 10.26 21.45
N ARG A 177 10.70 9.54 21.20
CA ARG A 177 11.96 10.09 20.74
C ARG A 177 12.28 9.55 19.35
N VAL A 178 12.66 10.44 18.45
CA VAL A 178 13.09 10.09 17.08
C VAL A 178 14.44 10.74 16.82
N GLU A 179 15.40 9.96 16.33
CA GLU A 179 16.74 10.42 15.93
C GLU A 179 17.04 9.94 14.51
N ALA A 180 17.55 10.83 13.67
CA ALA A 180 17.93 10.56 12.29
C ALA A 180 19.42 10.87 12.04
N ASP A 181 20.04 10.10 11.15
CA ASP A 181 21.47 10.23 10.85
C ASP A 181 21.78 11.48 10.01
N ASN A 182 20.87 11.83 9.11
CA ASN A 182 21.05 12.86 8.08
C ASN A 182 19.84 13.80 7.94
N ALA A 183 19.11 14.03 9.03
CA ALA A 183 18.08 15.07 9.09
C ALA A 183 18.66 16.37 9.69
N ASP A 184 18.27 17.50 9.13
CA ASP A 184 18.56 18.85 9.63
C ASP A 184 17.37 19.43 10.41
N ARG A 185 16.18 18.83 10.30
CA ARG A 185 14.95 19.24 11.01
C ARG A 185 14.02 18.07 11.26
N LEU A 186 13.40 18.02 12.43
CA LEU A 186 12.31 17.09 12.75
C LEU A 186 11.03 17.84 13.12
N VAL A 187 9.90 17.31 12.68
CA VAL A 187 8.57 17.88 12.91
C VAL A 187 7.64 16.80 13.45
N ALA A 188 7.04 17.03 14.61
CA ALA A 188 5.95 16.21 15.12
C ALA A 188 4.60 16.73 14.61
N VAL A 189 3.79 15.82 14.08
CA VAL A 189 2.53 16.08 13.42
C VAL A 189 1.42 15.28 14.08
N ARG A 190 0.24 15.89 14.21
CA ARG A 190 -1.01 15.28 14.70
C ARG A 190 -2.18 15.80 13.86
N GLU A 191 -3.39 15.24 14.00
CA GLU A 191 -4.68 15.77 13.52
C GLU A 191 -4.66 16.62 12.25
N ASP A 192 -5.14 16.09 11.14
CA ASP A 192 -5.19 16.74 9.82
C ASP A 192 -3.84 17.35 9.38
N GLY A 193 -2.73 16.78 9.86
CA GLY A 193 -1.38 17.22 9.48
C GLY A 193 -0.88 18.45 10.24
N LYS A 194 -1.51 18.82 11.36
CA LYS A 194 -1.06 19.92 12.23
C LYS A 194 0.29 19.63 12.87
N ARG A 195 1.26 20.49 12.58
CA ARG A 195 2.56 20.52 13.24
C ARG A 195 2.41 21.09 14.64
N PHE A 196 2.88 20.37 15.66
CA PHE A 196 2.78 20.82 17.05
C PHE A 196 4.14 20.88 17.78
N ALA A 197 5.18 20.28 17.23
CA ALA A 197 6.56 20.47 17.68
C ALA A 197 7.50 20.47 16.48
N VAL A 198 8.53 21.32 16.52
CA VAL A 198 9.53 21.48 15.47
C VAL A 198 10.88 21.74 16.12
N VAL A 199 11.93 21.08 15.63
CA VAL A 199 13.32 21.30 16.03
C VAL A 199 14.21 21.35 14.80
N ASP A 200 15.21 22.23 14.82
CA ASP A 200 16.26 22.34 13.80
C ASP A 200 17.51 21.56 14.26
N GLU A 201 17.27 20.29 14.57
CA GLU A 201 18.25 19.32 15.07
C GLU A 201 18.01 17.97 14.37
N ASN A 202 18.92 17.02 14.54
CA ASN A 202 18.78 15.67 13.98
C ASN A 202 17.98 14.71 14.88
N TRP A 203 17.42 15.20 16.00
CA TRP A 203 16.56 14.42 16.89
C TRP A 203 15.46 15.29 17.52
N ILE A 204 14.36 14.66 17.92
CA ILE A 204 13.26 15.28 18.67
C ILE A 204 12.75 14.32 19.73
N GLU A 205 12.31 14.87 20.86
CA GLU A 205 11.58 14.16 21.91
C GLU A 205 10.33 14.95 22.25
N ILE A 206 9.17 14.27 22.30
CA ILE A 206 7.88 14.87 22.64
C ILE A 206 7.15 14.03 23.68
N GLU A 207 6.27 14.67 24.43
CA GLU A 207 5.19 14.00 25.14
C GLU A 207 3.93 14.06 24.25
N VAL A 208 3.27 12.92 24.08
CA VAL A 208 2.07 12.78 23.26
C VAL A 208 0.92 13.54 23.92
N PRO A 209 0.28 14.49 23.21
CA PRO A 209 -0.86 15.21 23.75
C PRO A 209 -2.04 14.28 24.06
N GLU A 210 -2.69 14.47 25.22
CA GLU A 210 -3.82 13.64 25.68
C GLU A 210 -5.01 13.63 24.69
N ASP A 211 -5.19 14.71 23.94
CA ASP A 211 -6.29 14.88 22.99
C ASP A 211 -5.99 14.30 21.60
N ALA A 212 -4.74 13.86 21.33
CA ALA A 212 -4.34 13.36 20.02
C ALA A 212 -4.91 11.95 19.76
N GLY A 213 -5.43 11.72 18.55
CA GLY A 213 -5.74 10.37 18.06
C GLY A 213 -4.51 9.65 17.48
N TYR A 214 -3.56 10.41 16.95
CA TYR A 214 -2.27 9.90 16.48
C TYR A 214 -1.18 10.98 16.53
N VAL A 215 0.07 10.53 16.55
CA VAL A 215 1.27 11.36 16.31
C VAL A 215 2.11 10.70 15.22
N ARG A 216 2.75 11.48 14.35
CA ARG A 216 3.78 11.00 13.41
C ARG A 216 4.88 12.04 13.27
N PHE A 217 6.02 11.65 12.70
CA PHE A 217 7.16 12.54 12.52
C PHE A 217 7.58 12.66 11.06
N GLU A 218 7.96 13.87 10.67
CA GLU A 218 8.59 14.21 9.40
C GLU A 218 10.05 14.59 9.70
N CYS A 219 10.99 13.84 9.14
CA CYS A 219 12.43 14.07 9.28
C CYS A 219 12.95 14.64 7.96
N TYR A 220 13.36 15.90 7.96
CA TYR A 220 13.81 16.64 6.79
C TYR A 220 15.33 16.62 6.71
N GLY A 221 15.87 16.05 5.64
CA GLY A 221 17.29 16.11 5.32
C GLY A 221 17.61 17.18 4.29
N ARG A 222 18.80 17.08 3.69
CA ARG A 222 19.23 18.01 2.65
C ARG A 222 18.53 17.76 1.31
N GLY A 223 18.23 18.85 0.61
CA GLY A 223 17.56 18.81 -0.69
C GLY A 223 16.11 18.36 -0.54
N GLU A 224 15.69 17.37 -1.32
CA GLU A 224 14.32 16.82 -1.32
C GLU A 224 14.20 15.53 -0.48
N GLN A 225 15.20 15.24 0.35
CA GLN A 225 15.23 14.03 1.17
C GLN A 225 14.38 14.20 2.43
N ILE A 226 13.42 13.30 2.61
CA ILE A 226 12.51 13.29 3.76
C ILE A 226 12.30 11.84 4.21
N ALA A 227 12.09 11.63 5.50
CA ALA A 227 11.53 10.39 6.02
C ALA A 227 10.27 10.67 6.84
N TRP A 228 9.33 9.72 6.80
CA TRP A 228 8.07 9.77 7.53
C TRP A 228 7.93 8.51 8.37
N THR A 229 7.78 8.67 9.68
CA THR A 229 7.45 7.54 10.56
C THR A 229 6.02 7.06 10.29
N GLN A 230 5.71 5.81 10.68
CA GLN A 230 4.31 5.43 10.84
C GLN A 230 3.65 6.24 11.97
N PRO A 231 2.31 6.37 11.96
CA PRO A 231 1.57 6.97 13.05
C PRO A 231 1.66 6.10 14.30
N PHE A 232 1.98 6.74 15.41
CA PHE A 232 1.79 6.23 16.76
C PHE A 232 0.34 6.49 17.14
N PHE A 233 -0.47 5.44 17.19
CA PHE A 233 -1.87 5.55 17.58
C PHE A 233 -2.00 5.70 19.10
N VAL A 234 -2.80 6.67 19.53
CA VAL A 234 -3.08 6.90 20.94
C VAL A 234 -4.36 6.15 21.29
N GLU A 235 -4.24 5.17 22.20
CA GLU A 235 -5.42 4.47 22.71
C GLU A 235 -6.03 5.33 23.83
N LYS A 236 -7.26 5.78 23.63
CA LYS A 236 -8.05 6.32 24.73
C LYS A 236 -8.52 5.12 25.54
N GLU A 237 -8.20 5.05 26.82
CA GLU A 237 -8.82 4.08 27.71
C GLU A 237 -10.34 4.22 27.54
N ALA A 238 -11.00 3.11 27.20
CA ALA A 238 -12.45 3.08 27.15
C ALA A 238 -12.93 3.35 28.57
N GLY A 239 -13.41 4.58 28.83
CA GLY A 239 -13.97 4.95 30.11
C GLY A 239 -15.04 3.95 30.53
N GLU A 240 -14.97 3.53 31.80
CA GLU A 240 -16.01 2.78 32.52
C GLU A 240 -17.38 3.47 32.48
#